data_AF-A0A7V4LYG7-F1
#
_entry.id   AF-A0A7V4LYG7-F1
#
_cell.length_a   1.000
_cell.length_b   1.000
_cell.length_c   1.000
_cell.angle_alpha   90.00
_cell.angle_beta   90.00
_cell.angle_gamma   90.00
#
_symmetry.space_group_name_H-M   'P 1'
#
loop_
_entity.id
_entity.type
_entity.pdbx_description
1 polymer ?
#
loop_
_entity_poly.entity_id
_entity_poly.type
_entity_poly.pdbx_seq_one_letter_code
_entity_poly.pdbx_strand_id
1 'polypeptide(L)'
;MIVEKHHGKMTVQAQTPFTSSCCKNNEPIIRELAGKGHEIGLHFHEDAHLGSNSEKLAPSVWSAVMREEIEWLRRAGAENVSYWSGGNIYPHILEAASSAGLTIMSDYKNPRKQEADPLLLAVNPWRPAGEPREGDVTEFARHDPAGKIIYLPDGIFRSADFKERKANGIAAYFDYLTDGLERSLYAANKDKINVFHITLHPGELKAPGGQGVQILDDWLTRVIDPLVAAGKLQWATFSEMAGKYAAWEKQWEAATSAAPSSSNASTRCKPYITFAINTHDWVNLDESANTILKLVDIFSKYKVRGDFYLTAPITEAYAQKRPEVIKVLKESGMTISYHVRPPSPIYLNFDQRLKALDDAALKQAVKDYETYRLDLATGDLDRSKPGGYTYVAKVFQTAPVCVSPQCDQRIRRFCEEIYYALGARMEVLYHEEGTHPDNPFQYRQGLLVRPSDFSITRWRAGGGQKEVFWWDRLMGPDAREFDPLARLKSEAAGWRNSRPPFITVLIHENNFYNSGPESWKAYYFSGRHFDVPLSAPYNLHAPNPAERRSPEEQRKIMEAYESMVAYAAANMNVVTSRDIVKIAQTGSAKLPDQ
;
A
#
# COMPACT_ATOMS: atom_id res chain seq x y z
N MET A 1 32.94 -15.42 0.42
CA MET A 1 32.20 -14.14 0.37
C MET A 1 31.09 -14.13 1.40
N ILE A 2 30.61 -12.96 1.82
CA ILE A 2 29.53 -12.85 2.83
C ILE A 2 28.25 -13.58 2.40
N VAL A 3 27.79 -13.41 1.17
CA VAL A 3 26.58 -14.10 0.66
C VAL A 3 26.71 -15.62 0.69
N GLU A 4 27.89 -16.16 0.34
CA GLU A 4 28.16 -17.61 0.38
C GLU A 4 28.12 -18.17 1.81
N LYS A 5 28.52 -17.38 2.83
CA LYS A 5 28.44 -17.77 4.25
C LYS A 5 27.00 -18.05 4.69
N HIS A 6 26.04 -17.35 4.08
CA HIS A 6 24.59 -17.54 4.29
C HIS A 6 23.96 -18.52 3.28
N HIS A 7 24.79 -19.35 2.63
CA HIS A 7 24.36 -20.30 1.59
C HIS A 7 23.60 -19.63 0.43
N GLY A 8 23.84 -18.34 0.20
CA GLY A 8 23.13 -17.53 -0.77
C GLY A 8 23.78 -17.49 -2.14
N LYS A 9 23.02 -16.92 -3.08
CA LYS A 9 23.46 -16.56 -4.44
C LYS A 9 23.18 -15.09 -4.69
N MET A 10 23.88 -14.51 -5.65
CA MET A 10 23.70 -13.12 -6.05
C MET A 10 23.98 -12.97 -7.53
N THR A 11 23.48 -11.88 -8.10
CA THR A 11 23.81 -11.42 -9.44
C THR A 11 24.72 -10.21 -9.33
N VAL A 12 25.88 -10.25 -9.97
CA VAL A 12 26.84 -9.16 -10.01
C VAL A 12 26.63 -8.39 -11.31
N GLN A 13 26.16 -7.16 -11.18
CA GLN A 13 25.98 -6.24 -12.29
C GLN A 13 27.32 -5.53 -12.56
N ALA A 14 27.88 -5.70 -13.76
CA ALA A 14 29.18 -5.15 -14.12
C ALA A 14 29.12 -4.29 -15.39
N GLN A 15 29.95 -3.25 -15.40
CA GLN A 15 30.06 -2.24 -16.47
C GLN A 15 31.51 -2.14 -16.98
N THR A 16 31.71 -1.72 -18.24
CA THR A 16 33.01 -1.76 -18.93
C THR A 16 34.22 -1.21 -18.17
N PRO A 17 34.16 -0.11 -17.39
CA PRO A 17 35.34 0.32 -16.63
C PRO A 17 35.90 -0.76 -15.69
N PHE A 18 35.02 -1.55 -15.05
CA PHE A 18 35.42 -2.66 -14.19
C PHE A 18 35.81 -3.90 -15.01
N THR A 19 34.96 -4.29 -15.96
CA THR A 19 35.15 -5.51 -16.74
C THR A 19 36.40 -5.46 -17.62
N SER A 20 36.67 -4.31 -18.26
CA SER A 20 37.88 -4.12 -19.06
C SER A 20 39.14 -4.11 -18.20
N SER A 21 39.07 -3.59 -16.96
CA SER A 21 40.17 -3.67 -16.00
C SER A 21 40.46 -5.12 -15.61
N CYS A 22 39.42 -5.92 -15.35
CA CYS A 22 39.58 -7.34 -15.07
C CYS A 22 40.27 -8.07 -16.22
N CYS A 23 39.86 -7.80 -17.47
CA CYS A 23 40.50 -8.36 -18.66
C CYS A 23 41.97 -7.94 -18.80
N LYS A 24 42.27 -6.64 -18.65
CA LYS A 24 43.62 -6.09 -18.83
C LYS A 24 44.61 -6.59 -17.78
N ASN A 25 44.14 -6.73 -16.55
CA ASN A 25 44.96 -7.14 -15.41
C ASN A 25 44.89 -8.66 -15.15
N ASN A 26 44.13 -9.41 -15.95
CA ASN A 26 43.88 -10.84 -15.77
C ASN A 26 43.33 -11.17 -14.36
N GLU A 27 42.43 -10.32 -13.84
CA GLU A 27 41.79 -10.52 -12.55
C GLU A 27 40.75 -11.65 -12.65
N PRO A 28 40.81 -12.68 -11.79
CA PRO A 28 39.97 -13.87 -11.92
C PRO A 28 38.55 -13.68 -11.38
N ILE A 29 38.24 -12.53 -10.75
CA ILE A 29 37.02 -12.35 -9.94
C ILE A 29 35.72 -12.66 -10.67
N ILE A 30 35.54 -12.24 -11.93
CA ILE A 30 34.32 -12.52 -12.69
C ILE A 30 34.17 -14.02 -12.95
N ARG A 31 35.26 -14.67 -13.40
CA ARG A 31 35.30 -16.13 -13.63
C ARG A 31 35.08 -16.93 -12.34
N GLU A 32 35.68 -16.51 -11.23
CA GLU A 32 35.52 -17.18 -9.95
C GLU A 32 34.09 -17.08 -9.42
N LEU A 33 33.47 -15.90 -9.52
CA LEU A 33 32.08 -15.70 -9.12
C LEU A 33 31.13 -16.56 -9.97
N ALA A 34 31.31 -16.55 -11.28
CA ALA A 34 30.53 -17.39 -12.20
C ALA A 34 30.72 -18.88 -11.89
N GLY A 35 31.97 -19.33 -11.68
CA GLY A 35 32.30 -20.72 -11.35
C GLY A 35 31.73 -21.20 -10.02
N LYS A 36 31.33 -20.29 -9.12
CA LYS A 36 30.65 -20.60 -7.86
C LYS A 36 29.12 -20.51 -7.96
N GLY A 37 28.58 -20.26 -9.16
CA GLY A 37 27.14 -20.21 -9.40
C GLY A 37 26.50 -18.85 -9.09
N HIS A 38 27.28 -17.78 -8.98
CA HIS A 38 26.74 -16.41 -9.05
C HIS A 38 26.48 -16.03 -10.51
N GLU A 39 25.46 -15.21 -10.74
CA GLU A 39 25.18 -14.70 -12.07
C GLU A 39 26.00 -13.43 -12.34
N ILE A 40 26.46 -13.27 -13.57
CA ILE A 40 27.10 -12.04 -14.04
C ILE A 40 26.16 -11.35 -15.01
N GLY A 41 25.74 -10.15 -14.64
CA GLY A 41 24.77 -9.33 -15.37
C GLY A 41 25.40 -8.09 -15.99
N LEU A 42 24.74 -7.55 -17.00
CA LEU A 42 25.11 -6.26 -17.57
C LEU A 42 24.57 -5.13 -16.67
N HIS A 43 25.45 -4.19 -16.31
CA HIS A 43 25.05 -2.91 -15.76
C HIS A 43 25.23 -1.84 -16.84
N PHE A 44 24.14 -1.25 -17.31
CA PHE A 44 24.11 -0.36 -18.48
C PHE A 44 23.40 0.95 -18.18
N HIS A 45 24.15 1.98 -17.80
CA HIS A 45 23.61 3.35 -17.72
C HIS A 45 23.70 4.04 -19.07
N GLU A 46 22.55 4.30 -19.69
CA GLU A 46 22.41 4.77 -21.07
C GLU A 46 23.29 5.98 -21.37
N ASP A 47 23.21 7.03 -20.57
CA ASP A 47 23.99 8.26 -20.77
C ASP A 47 25.50 8.06 -20.51
N ALA A 48 25.88 7.05 -19.72
CA ALA A 48 27.27 6.70 -19.47
C ALA A 48 27.92 5.94 -20.63
N HIS A 49 27.14 5.11 -21.35
CA HIS A 49 27.64 4.30 -22.47
C HIS A 49 27.43 4.98 -23.83
N LEU A 50 26.32 5.69 -24.01
CA LEU A 50 25.90 6.28 -25.28
C LEU A 50 26.14 7.80 -25.36
N GLY A 51 26.47 8.42 -24.22
CA GLY A 51 26.60 9.87 -24.11
C GLY A 51 25.26 10.60 -24.01
N SER A 52 25.31 11.93 -24.06
CA SER A 52 24.13 12.79 -23.85
C SER A 52 23.10 12.66 -24.98
N ASN A 53 21.81 12.76 -24.62
CA ASN A 53 20.67 12.57 -25.53
C ASN A 53 20.58 11.15 -26.12
N SER A 54 20.93 10.15 -25.32
CA SER A 54 20.91 8.75 -25.71
C SER A 54 19.54 8.35 -26.32
N GLU A 55 18.44 8.94 -25.84
CA GLU A 55 17.07 8.72 -26.31
C GLU A 55 16.82 9.07 -27.79
N LYS A 56 17.72 9.84 -28.42
CA LYS A 56 17.61 10.20 -29.84
C LYS A 56 18.32 9.22 -30.76
N LEU A 57 19.13 8.31 -30.22
CA LEU A 57 19.85 7.32 -31.00
C LEU A 57 18.91 6.17 -31.40
N ALA A 58 19.18 5.57 -32.57
CA ALA A 58 18.39 4.44 -33.02
C ALA A 58 18.61 3.20 -32.13
N PRO A 59 17.60 2.32 -31.95
CA PRO A 59 17.73 1.09 -31.14
C PRO A 59 18.88 0.18 -31.59
N SER A 60 19.25 0.22 -32.87
CA SER A 60 20.39 -0.52 -33.41
C SER A 60 21.75 -0.06 -32.86
N VAL A 61 21.90 1.23 -32.56
CA VAL A 61 23.12 1.79 -31.94
C VAL A 61 23.22 1.30 -30.50
N TRP A 62 22.12 1.40 -29.75
CA TRP A 62 22.03 0.89 -28.38
C TRP A 62 22.38 -0.59 -28.31
N SER A 63 21.77 -1.39 -29.19
CA SER A 63 22.00 -2.82 -29.27
C SER A 63 23.46 -3.16 -29.58
N ALA A 64 24.11 -2.39 -30.46
CA ALA A 64 25.53 -2.59 -30.77
C ALA A 64 26.43 -2.35 -29.55
N VAL A 65 26.19 -1.28 -28.79
CA VAL A 65 26.97 -0.97 -27.58
C VAL A 65 26.70 -2.01 -26.49
N MET A 66 25.45 -2.41 -26.27
CA MET A 66 25.12 -3.50 -25.32
C MET A 66 25.84 -4.81 -25.68
N ARG A 67 25.92 -5.17 -26.97
CA ARG A 67 26.67 -6.35 -27.41
C ARG A 67 28.16 -6.21 -27.12
N GLU A 68 28.74 -5.04 -27.32
CA GLU A 68 30.15 -4.78 -26.97
C GLU A 68 30.40 -4.98 -25.46
N GLU A 69 29.53 -4.43 -24.61
CA GLU A 69 29.60 -4.60 -23.16
C GLU A 69 29.47 -6.08 -22.73
N ILE A 70 28.54 -6.82 -23.35
CA ILE A 70 28.37 -8.25 -23.13
C ILE A 70 29.63 -9.03 -23.54
N GLU A 71 30.27 -8.67 -24.65
CA GLU A 71 31.53 -9.31 -25.07
C GLU A 71 32.67 -9.07 -24.10
N TRP A 72 32.74 -7.89 -23.47
CA TRP A 72 33.70 -7.67 -22.38
C TRP A 72 33.45 -8.60 -21.20
N LEU A 73 32.19 -8.80 -20.80
CA LEU A 73 31.83 -9.72 -19.71
C LEU A 73 32.23 -11.16 -20.06
N ARG A 74 31.97 -11.59 -21.29
CA ARG A 74 32.37 -12.92 -21.79
C ARG A 74 33.87 -13.12 -21.73
N ARG A 75 34.66 -12.15 -22.19
CA ARG A 75 36.13 -12.20 -22.10
C ARG A 75 36.63 -12.28 -20.66
N ALA A 76 35.93 -11.63 -19.72
CA ALA A 76 36.25 -11.69 -18.30
C ALA A 76 35.83 -13.02 -17.62
N GLY A 77 35.10 -13.89 -18.33
CA GLY A 77 34.72 -15.22 -17.85
C GLY A 77 33.24 -15.40 -17.53
N ALA A 78 32.35 -14.50 -17.95
CA ALA A 78 30.91 -14.72 -17.89
C ALA A 78 30.44 -15.61 -19.05
N GLU A 79 29.80 -16.75 -18.75
CA GLU A 79 29.35 -17.67 -19.81
C GLU A 79 28.05 -17.21 -20.47
N ASN A 80 27.05 -16.84 -19.67
CA ASN A 80 25.72 -16.43 -20.11
C ASN A 80 25.37 -15.07 -19.51
N VAL A 81 25.10 -14.08 -20.38
CA VAL A 81 24.64 -12.75 -19.99
C VAL A 81 23.26 -12.53 -20.60
N SER A 82 22.23 -12.76 -19.81
CA SER A 82 20.80 -12.64 -20.19
C SER A 82 20.09 -11.48 -19.48
N TYR A 83 20.65 -11.06 -18.35
CA TYR A 83 20.10 -10.03 -17.47
C TYR A 83 20.82 -8.69 -17.65
N TRP A 84 20.05 -7.60 -17.59
CA TRP A 84 20.61 -6.25 -17.42
C TRP A 84 19.84 -5.39 -16.41
N SER A 85 20.50 -4.32 -16.00
CA SER A 85 19.96 -3.26 -15.14
C SER A 85 20.67 -1.94 -15.47
N GLY A 86 20.03 -0.81 -15.18
CA GLY A 86 20.53 0.49 -15.60
C GLY A 86 19.44 1.55 -15.50
N GLY A 87 19.62 2.51 -14.60
CA GLY A 87 18.51 3.24 -13.98
C GLY A 87 17.88 4.40 -14.75
N ASN A 88 17.94 4.50 -16.07
CA ASN A 88 17.30 5.60 -16.82
C ASN A 88 16.52 5.04 -18.00
N ILE A 89 15.33 4.48 -17.75
CA ILE A 89 14.65 3.75 -18.81
C ILE A 89 14.01 4.72 -19.82
N TYR A 90 14.65 4.86 -20.97
CA TYR A 90 14.17 5.63 -22.11
C TYR A 90 13.25 4.77 -23.01
N PRO A 91 12.41 5.40 -23.84
CA PRO A 91 11.75 4.69 -24.94
C PRO A 91 12.79 3.95 -25.79
N HIS A 92 12.48 2.73 -26.24
CA HIS A 92 13.29 1.83 -27.08
C HIS A 92 14.27 0.88 -26.36
N ILE A 93 14.34 0.91 -25.03
CA ILE A 93 15.27 0.05 -24.28
C ILE A 93 14.97 -1.45 -24.53
N LEU A 94 13.70 -1.85 -24.62
CA LEU A 94 13.32 -3.27 -24.67
C LEU A 94 13.67 -3.84 -26.04
N GLU A 95 13.42 -3.07 -27.10
CA GLU A 95 13.84 -3.41 -28.45
C GLU A 95 15.37 -3.56 -28.55
N ALA A 96 16.12 -2.59 -28.02
CA ALA A 96 17.58 -2.61 -28.05
C ALA A 96 18.17 -3.78 -27.27
N ALA A 97 17.70 -3.99 -26.04
CA ALA A 97 18.14 -5.06 -25.14
C ALA A 97 17.82 -6.44 -25.72
N SER A 98 16.60 -6.65 -26.22
CA SER A 98 16.22 -7.89 -26.87
C SER A 98 17.08 -8.16 -28.11
N SER A 99 17.37 -7.12 -28.91
CA SER A 99 18.27 -7.23 -30.06
C SER A 99 19.72 -7.55 -29.67
N ALA A 100 20.15 -7.18 -28.46
CA ALA A 100 21.46 -7.51 -27.91
C ALA A 100 21.53 -8.93 -27.31
N GLY A 101 20.41 -9.65 -27.25
CA GLY A 101 20.32 -10.99 -26.67
C GLY A 101 19.96 -11.03 -25.18
N LEU A 102 19.59 -9.88 -24.61
CA LEU A 102 19.11 -9.80 -23.23
C LEU A 102 17.61 -10.15 -23.18
N THR A 103 17.19 -10.77 -22.09
CA THR A 103 15.82 -11.30 -21.92
C THR A 103 15.24 -11.00 -20.54
N ILE A 104 16.02 -10.46 -19.61
CA ILE A 104 15.62 -10.24 -18.23
C ILE A 104 16.08 -8.87 -17.79
N MET A 105 15.20 -8.12 -17.13
CA MET A 105 15.57 -6.84 -16.52
C MET A 105 14.98 -6.68 -15.13
N SER A 106 15.62 -5.83 -14.35
CA SER A 106 15.04 -5.24 -13.13
C SER A 106 15.44 -3.78 -13.02
N ASP A 107 15.04 -3.13 -11.92
CA ASP A 107 15.36 -1.75 -11.59
C ASP A 107 14.81 -0.75 -12.62
N TYR A 108 13.67 -0.13 -12.32
CA TYR A 108 13.19 1.04 -13.05
C TYR A 108 13.38 2.30 -12.20
N LYS A 109 13.93 3.35 -12.81
CA LYS A 109 13.80 4.71 -12.28
C LYS A 109 13.46 5.67 -13.40
N ASN A 110 12.64 6.67 -13.06
CA ASN A 110 12.37 7.77 -13.96
C ASN A 110 13.69 8.52 -14.22
N PRO A 111 14.13 8.69 -15.47
CA PRO A 111 15.46 9.24 -15.78
C PRO A 111 15.66 10.66 -15.25
N ARG A 112 14.58 11.46 -15.17
CA ARG A 112 14.64 12.86 -14.71
C ARG A 112 14.49 12.99 -13.19
N LYS A 113 13.58 12.22 -12.60
CA LYS A 113 13.24 12.33 -11.17
C LYS A 113 14.08 11.42 -10.28
N GLN A 114 14.64 10.34 -10.83
CA GLN A 114 15.33 9.29 -10.07
C GLN A 114 14.41 8.60 -9.04
N GLU A 115 13.12 8.49 -9.37
CA GLU A 115 12.06 7.90 -8.54
C GLU A 115 11.50 6.63 -9.20
N ALA A 116 11.04 5.68 -8.40
CA ALA A 116 10.26 4.54 -8.87
C ALA A 116 8.79 4.92 -9.03
N ASP A 117 8.14 4.41 -10.07
CA ASP A 117 6.70 4.58 -10.27
C ASP A 117 5.93 3.55 -9.42
N PRO A 118 4.84 3.94 -8.71
CA PRO A 118 4.04 3.01 -7.91
C PRO A 118 3.53 1.79 -8.68
N LEU A 119 3.28 1.90 -10.00
CA LEU A 119 2.84 0.77 -10.82
C LEU A 119 3.90 -0.35 -10.93
N LEU A 120 5.16 -0.06 -10.62
CA LEU A 120 6.28 -0.99 -10.72
C LEU A 120 6.69 -1.56 -9.36
N LEU A 121 6.10 -1.08 -8.27
CA LEU A 121 6.28 -1.61 -6.92
C LEU A 121 5.40 -2.85 -6.73
N ALA A 122 5.88 -3.99 -7.21
CA ALA A 122 5.18 -5.26 -7.21
C ALA A 122 6.08 -6.40 -6.76
N VAL A 123 5.50 -7.58 -6.56
CA VAL A 123 6.25 -8.82 -6.23
C VAL A 123 6.17 -9.87 -7.32
N ASN A 124 5.28 -9.72 -8.30
CA ASN A 124 5.13 -10.70 -9.37
C ASN A 124 5.87 -10.20 -10.60
N PRO A 125 6.76 -11.01 -11.21
CA PRO A 125 7.31 -10.69 -12.52
C PRO A 125 6.23 -10.59 -13.60
N TRP A 126 6.55 -9.90 -14.69
CA TRP A 126 5.73 -9.88 -15.90
C TRP A 126 6.58 -9.62 -17.14
N ARG A 127 5.99 -9.85 -18.31
CA ARG A 127 6.52 -9.38 -19.59
C ARG A 127 5.88 -8.04 -19.96
N PRO A 128 6.61 -6.92 -20.08
CA PRO A 128 6.03 -5.63 -20.46
C PRO A 128 5.34 -5.67 -21.84
N ALA A 129 4.15 -5.08 -21.96
CA ALA A 129 3.42 -4.96 -23.22
C ALA A 129 3.93 -3.83 -24.12
N GLY A 130 4.69 -2.91 -23.56
CA GLY A 130 5.28 -1.80 -24.31
C GLY A 130 6.43 -1.13 -23.57
N GLU A 131 7.08 -0.20 -24.27
CA GLU A 131 8.15 0.63 -23.74
C GLU A 131 7.63 1.61 -22.67
N PRO A 132 8.43 1.97 -21.66
CA PRO A 132 8.06 3.04 -20.76
C PRO A 132 8.16 4.40 -21.46
N ARG A 133 7.28 5.33 -21.08
CA ARG A 133 7.27 6.71 -21.58
C ARG A 133 7.51 7.69 -20.44
N GLU A 134 7.93 8.89 -20.79
CA GLU A 134 8.15 9.92 -19.79
C GLU A 134 6.83 10.26 -19.08
N GLY A 135 6.76 9.98 -17.76
CA GLY A 135 5.58 10.25 -16.94
C GLY A 135 4.42 9.27 -17.12
N ASP A 136 4.60 8.22 -17.93
CA ASP A 136 3.60 7.17 -18.13
C ASP A 136 4.28 5.81 -18.36
N VAL A 137 4.15 4.92 -17.38
CA VAL A 137 4.66 3.55 -17.44
C VAL A 137 3.54 2.50 -17.60
N THR A 138 2.31 2.92 -17.95
CA THR A 138 1.14 2.04 -17.95
C THR A 138 1.30 0.84 -18.89
N GLU A 139 1.80 1.07 -20.12
CA GLU A 139 2.04 0.00 -21.09
C GLU A 139 3.19 -0.92 -20.65
N PHE A 140 4.20 -0.36 -19.98
CA PHE A 140 5.31 -1.11 -19.43
C PHE A 140 4.89 -1.99 -18.26
N ALA A 141 4.00 -1.50 -17.39
CA ALA A 141 3.44 -2.24 -16.26
C ALA A 141 2.39 -3.29 -16.66
N ARG A 142 1.89 -3.25 -17.90
CA ARG A 142 0.93 -4.24 -18.40
C ARG A 142 1.64 -5.50 -18.86
N HIS A 143 1.12 -6.66 -18.47
CA HIS A 143 1.62 -7.95 -18.93
C HIS A 143 1.21 -8.25 -20.39
N ASP A 144 2.16 -8.66 -21.21
CA ASP A 144 1.97 -9.29 -22.53
C ASP A 144 2.73 -10.63 -22.61
N PRO A 145 2.04 -11.78 -22.68
CA PRO A 145 2.65 -13.09 -22.92
C PRO A 145 3.65 -13.16 -24.09
N ALA A 146 3.46 -12.35 -25.13
CA ALA A 146 4.35 -12.31 -26.29
C ALA A 146 5.58 -11.42 -26.08
N GLY A 147 5.68 -10.71 -24.95
CA GLY A 147 6.78 -9.82 -24.62
C GLY A 147 8.12 -10.56 -24.53
N LYS A 148 9.16 -9.98 -25.14
CA LYS A 148 10.49 -10.63 -25.24
C LYS A 148 11.32 -10.56 -23.97
N ILE A 149 10.96 -9.66 -23.06
CA ILE A 149 11.69 -9.36 -21.84
C ILE A 149 10.83 -9.73 -20.63
N ILE A 150 11.42 -10.39 -19.64
CA ILE A 150 10.83 -10.56 -18.31
C ILE A 150 11.33 -9.43 -17.42
N TYR A 151 10.42 -8.63 -16.89
CA TYR A 151 10.68 -7.63 -15.87
C TYR A 151 10.52 -8.25 -14.47
N LEU A 152 11.53 -8.07 -13.63
CA LEU A 152 11.60 -8.53 -12.25
C LEU A 152 11.49 -7.30 -11.32
N PRO A 153 10.31 -7.05 -10.71
CA PRO A 153 10.15 -5.91 -9.83
C PRO A 153 10.97 -6.07 -8.55
N ASP A 154 11.41 -4.94 -7.99
CA ASP A 154 12.27 -4.87 -6.80
C ASP A 154 11.55 -5.40 -5.55
N GLY A 155 10.23 -5.23 -5.51
CA GLY A 155 9.39 -5.49 -4.35
C GLY A 155 8.53 -4.28 -4.00
N ILE A 156 7.78 -4.40 -2.91
CA ILE A 156 6.93 -3.32 -2.42
C ILE A 156 7.69 -2.53 -1.35
N PHE A 157 8.03 -1.29 -1.68
CA PHE A 157 8.66 -0.36 -0.76
C PHE A 157 7.75 0.85 -0.49
N ARG A 158 7.96 1.54 0.64
CA ARG A 158 7.30 2.84 0.87
C ARG A 158 7.88 3.87 -0.10
N SER A 159 7.02 4.73 -0.67
CA SER A 159 7.36 5.77 -1.66
C SER A 159 8.22 6.93 -1.12
N ALA A 160 9.08 6.69 -0.13
CA ALA A 160 9.93 7.71 0.45
C ALA A 160 11.34 7.65 -0.16
N ASP A 161 11.89 8.83 -0.42
CA ASP A 161 13.11 9.08 -1.17
C ASP A 161 14.30 8.22 -0.69
N PHE A 162 14.74 7.30 -1.56
CA PHE A 162 15.89 6.42 -1.33
C PHE A 162 17.16 7.23 -0.99
N LYS A 163 17.25 8.48 -1.45
CA LYS A 163 18.38 9.39 -1.19
C LYS A 163 18.39 9.93 0.24
N GLU A 164 17.25 10.37 0.76
CA GLU A 164 17.14 10.96 2.11
C GLU A 164 17.51 9.94 3.19
N ARG A 165 17.20 8.67 2.96
CA ARG A 165 17.43 7.61 3.96
C ARG A 165 18.85 7.06 3.93
N LYS A 166 19.50 7.05 2.77
CA LYS A 166 20.94 6.78 2.68
C LYS A 166 21.78 7.82 3.43
N ALA A 167 21.29 9.05 3.57
CA ALA A 167 21.94 10.07 4.38
C ALA A 167 21.96 9.74 5.89
N ASN A 168 21.04 8.88 6.36
CA ASN A 168 20.93 8.46 7.76
C ASN A 168 21.82 7.26 8.13
N GLY A 169 22.67 6.81 7.20
CA GLY A 169 23.65 5.75 7.43
C GLY A 169 23.19 4.34 7.03
N ILE A 170 24.15 3.42 6.95
CA ILE A 170 23.95 2.07 6.40
C ILE A 170 23.00 1.21 7.25
N ALA A 171 22.96 1.38 8.57
CA ALA A 171 22.03 0.63 9.43
C ALA A 171 20.56 1.00 9.15
N ALA A 172 20.25 2.30 9.06
CA ALA A 172 18.91 2.79 8.72
C ALA A 172 18.48 2.34 7.32
N TYR A 173 19.45 2.18 6.40
CA TYR A 173 19.18 1.61 5.08
C TYR A 173 18.73 0.14 5.17
N PHE A 174 19.39 -0.70 5.97
CA PHE A 174 18.97 -2.10 6.17
C PHE A 174 17.63 -2.24 6.91
N ASP A 175 17.28 -1.31 7.81
CA ASP A 175 15.94 -1.28 8.42
C ASP A 175 14.86 -0.98 7.37
N TYR A 176 15.14 -0.08 6.42
CA TYR A 176 14.26 0.17 5.28
C TYR A 176 14.11 -1.04 4.36
N LEU A 177 15.22 -1.75 4.08
CA LEU A 177 15.16 -3.00 3.30
C LEU A 177 14.34 -4.07 4.02
N THR A 178 14.38 -4.11 5.35
CA THR A 178 13.55 -5.00 6.16
C THR A 178 12.06 -4.68 6.01
N ASP A 179 11.66 -3.40 6.10
CA ASP A 179 10.26 -2.98 5.86
C ASP A 179 9.79 -3.35 4.44
N GLY A 180 10.65 -3.15 3.42
CA GLY A 180 10.35 -3.55 2.05
C GLY A 180 10.19 -5.06 1.85
N LEU A 181 11.07 -5.85 2.48
CA LEU A 181 10.99 -7.31 2.45
C LEU A 181 9.70 -7.81 3.13
N GLU A 182 9.35 -7.27 4.29
CA GLU A 182 8.13 -7.67 5.01
C GLU A 182 6.86 -7.32 4.25
N ARG A 183 6.81 -6.15 3.59
CA ARG A 183 5.71 -5.77 2.68
C ARG A 183 5.61 -6.71 1.49
N SER A 184 6.75 -7.08 0.91
CA SER A 184 6.81 -7.99 -0.23
C SER A 184 6.37 -9.40 0.15
N LEU A 185 6.84 -9.92 1.28
CA LEU A 185 6.38 -11.19 1.85
C LEU A 185 4.87 -11.18 2.12
N TYR A 186 4.33 -10.05 2.57
CA TYR A 186 2.92 -9.89 2.81
C TYR A 186 2.09 -9.89 1.51
N ALA A 187 2.60 -9.26 0.46
CA ALA A 187 1.94 -9.22 -0.85
C ALA A 187 2.15 -10.49 -1.69
N ALA A 188 3.06 -11.39 -1.27
CA ALA A 188 3.38 -12.61 -1.99
C ALA A 188 2.13 -13.48 -2.19
N ASN A 189 1.91 -13.91 -3.43
CA ASN A 189 0.80 -14.77 -3.82
C ASN A 189 1.30 -16.20 -4.00
N LYS A 190 0.82 -17.14 -3.19
CA LYS A 190 1.21 -18.56 -3.23
C LYS A 190 0.96 -19.24 -4.60
N ASP A 191 0.06 -18.70 -5.41
CA ASP A 191 -0.33 -19.26 -6.70
C ASP A 191 0.45 -18.62 -7.87
N LYS A 192 1.36 -17.68 -7.58
CA LYS A 192 2.24 -17.01 -8.54
C LYS A 192 3.71 -17.15 -8.14
N ILE A 193 4.61 -16.86 -9.09
CA ILE A 193 6.01 -16.60 -8.75
C ILE A 193 6.12 -15.21 -8.14
N ASN A 194 6.77 -15.13 -6.98
CA ASN A 194 7.06 -13.89 -6.28
C ASN A 194 8.56 -13.69 -6.24
N VAL A 195 8.99 -12.45 -6.45
CA VAL A 195 10.38 -12.03 -6.41
C VAL A 195 10.52 -10.83 -5.48
N PHE A 196 11.69 -10.72 -4.90
CA PHE A 196 12.15 -9.58 -4.13
C PHE A 196 13.64 -9.50 -4.34
N HIS A 197 14.16 -8.30 -4.61
CA HIS A 197 15.59 -8.11 -4.76
C HIS A 197 16.00 -6.73 -4.26
N ILE A 198 17.28 -6.62 -3.93
CA ILE A 198 17.88 -5.39 -3.41
C ILE A 198 19.21 -5.17 -4.12
N THR A 199 19.51 -3.91 -4.42
CA THR A 199 20.77 -3.53 -5.06
C THR A 199 21.71 -2.90 -4.02
N LEU A 200 22.92 -3.44 -3.92
CA LEU A 200 23.99 -2.97 -3.04
C LEU A 200 25.24 -2.67 -3.87
N HIS A 201 25.84 -1.49 -3.69
CA HIS A 201 27.11 -1.17 -4.31
C HIS A 201 28.26 -1.52 -3.37
N PRO A 202 29.35 -2.16 -3.84
CA PRO A 202 30.51 -2.45 -2.99
C PRO A 202 31.10 -1.21 -2.29
N GLY A 203 30.98 -0.03 -2.91
CA GLY A 203 31.39 1.25 -2.31
C GLY A 203 30.57 1.65 -1.08
N GLU A 204 29.31 1.24 -0.99
CA GLU A 204 28.42 1.54 0.15
C GLU A 204 28.82 0.74 1.39
N LEU A 205 29.40 -0.44 1.19
CA LEU A 205 29.89 -1.29 2.29
C LEU A 205 31.24 -0.83 2.86
N LYS A 206 31.91 0.14 2.22
CA LYS A 206 33.18 0.74 2.67
C LYS A 206 32.97 1.87 3.69
N ALA A 207 32.03 1.71 4.62
CA ALA A 207 31.80 2.70 5.69
C ALA A 207 33.07 2.94 6.52
N PRO A 208 33.29 4.16 7.08
CA PRO A 208 34.42 4.44 7.96
C PRO A 208 34.51 3.41 9.10
N GLY A 209 35.67 2.77 9.26
CA GLY A 209 35.87 1.72 10.27
C GLY A 209 35.46 0.30 9.84
N GLY A 210 35.07 0.07 8.58
CA GLY A 210 34.84 -1.28 8.02
C GLY A 210 33.54 -1.96 8.46
N GLN A 211 32.65 -1.26 9.15
CA GLN A 211 31.45 -1.83 9.76
C GLN A 211 30.37 -2.24 8.74
N GLY A 212 30.38 -1.72 7.52
CA GLY A 212 29.32 -1.98 6.53
C GLY A 212 29.18 -3.46 6.15
N VAL A 213 30.30 -4.19 6.07
CA VAL A 213 30.28 -5.65 5.85
C VAL A 213 29.71 -6.38 7.05
N GLN A 214 30.05 -6.00 8.28
CA GLN A 214 29.50 -6.60 9.49
C GLN A 214 27.99 -6.34 9.61
N ILE A 215 27.53 -5.12 9.28
CA ILE A 215 26.10 -4.78 9.32
C ILE A 215 25.31 -5.61 8.32
N LEU A 216 25.86 -5.87 7.12
CA LEU A 216 25.27 -6.80 6.16
C LEU A 216 25.21 -8.23 6.74
N ASP A 217 26.28 -8.71 7.36
CA ASP A 217 26.37 -10.06 7.95
C ASP A 217 25.31 -10.25 9.05
N ASP A 218 25.21 -9.26 9.94
CA ASP A 218 24.24 -9.23 11.03
C ASP A 218 22.81 -9.17 10.50
N TRP A 219 22.56 -8.38 9.45
CA TRP A 219 21.24 -8.29 8.83
C TRP A 219 20.84 -9.59 8.14
N LEU A 220 21.74 -10.22 7.37
CA LEU A 220 21.49 -11.52 6.76
C LEU A 220 21.18 -12.57 7.83
N THR A 221 21.98 -12.62 8.89
CA THR A 221 21.78 -13.55 10.03
C THR A 221 20.44 -13.33 10.73
N ARG A 222 20.07 -12.07 11.00
CA ARG A 222 18.90 -11.75 11.83
C ARG A 222 17.59 -11.76 11.05
N VAL A 223 17.63 -11.39 9.77
CA VAL A 223 16.43 -11.17 8.96
C VAL A 223 16.26 -12.25 7.90
N ILE A 224 17.31 -12.54 7.11
CA ILE A 224 17.18 -13.42 5.94
C ILE A 224 17.25 -14.89 6.32
N ASP A 225 18.25 -15.32 7.09
CA ASP A 225 18.47 -16.73 7.42
C ASP A 225 17.24 -17.38 8.10
N PRO A 226 16.55 -16.74 9.06
CA PRO A 226 15.36 -17.33 9.67
C PRO A 226 14.21 -17.51 8.67
N LEU A 227 14.08 -16.61 7.68
CA LEU A 227 13.05 -16.69 6.65
C LEU A 227 13.36 -17.78 5.62
N VAL A 228 14.65 -17.97 5.28
CA VAL A 228 15.10 -19.09 4.44
C VAL A 228 14.88 -20.42 5.16
N ALA A 229 15.29 -20.52 6.43
CA ALA A 229 15.09 -21.72 7.24
C ALA A 229 13.60 -22.08 7.40
N ALA A 230 12.71 -21.07 7.48
CA ALA A 230 11.27 -21.25 7.51
C ALA A 230 10.63 -21.54 6.13
N GLY A 231 11.42 -21.62 5.06
CA GLY A 231 10.92 -21.84 3.70
C GLY A 231 10.14 -20.66 3.10
N LYS A 232 10.22 -19.47 3.72
CA LYS A 232 9.54 -18.25 3.25
C LYS A 232 10.33 -17.52 2.17
N LEU A 233 11.65 -17.69 2.15
CA LEU A 233 12.55 -17.15 1.14
C LEU A 233 13.40 -18.25 0.54
N GLN A 234 13.77 -18.06 -0.72
CA GLN A 234 14.75 -18.89 -1.39
C GLN A 234 15.71 -17.98 -2.15
N TRP A 235 17.01 -18.18 -1.92
CA TRP A 235 18.04 -17.52 -2.72
C TRP A 235 17.92 -17.92 -4.19
N ALA A 236 18.03 -16.92 -5.07
CA ALA A 236 18.02 -17.10 -6.51
C ALA A 236 18.82 -15.98 -7.19
N THR A 237 19.41 -16.27 -8.33
CA THR A 237 19.88 -15.24 -9.28
C THR A 237 18.69 -14.69 -10.07
N PHE A 238 18.85 -13.55 -10.76
CA PHE A 238 17.78 -13.00 -11.61
C PHE A 238 17.38 -13.98 -12.73
N SER A 239 18.34 -14.68 -13.34
CA SER A 239 18.03 -15.77 -14.28
C SER A 239 17.24 -16.92 -13.68
N GLU A 240 17.54 -17.34 -12.44
CA GLU A 240 16.76 -18.37 -11.76
C GLU A 240 15.34 -17.90 -11.44
N MET A 241 15.17 -16.63 -11.04
CA MET A 241 13.86 -16.01 -10.80
C MET A 241 13.03 -15.95 -12.09
N ALA A 242 13.61 -15.44 -13.18
CA ALA A 242 12.96 -15.37 -14.49
C ALA A 242 12.62 -16.76 -15.04
N GLY A 243 13.51 -17.74 -14.86
CA GLY A 243 13.27 -19.12 -15.27
C GLY A 243 12.07 -19.75 -14.55
N LYS A 244 11.96 -19.54 -13.22
CA LYS A 244 10.79 -19.98 -12.45
C LYS A 244 9.51 -19.30 -12.93
N TYR A 245 9.56 -17.99 -13.17
CA TYR A 245 8.43 -17.24 -13.71
C TYR A 245 7.99 -17.76 -15.08
N ALA A 246 8.92 -17.92 -16.04
CA ALA A 246 8.61 -18.40 -17.38
C ALA A 246 8.01 -19.82 -17.36
N ALA A 247 8.49 -20.69 -16.47
CA ALA A 247 7.92 -22.02 -16.30
C ALA A 247 6.48 -21.97 -15.75
N TRP A 248 6.23 -21.12 -14.77
CA TRP A 248 4.89 -20.90 -14.20
C TRP A 248 3.93 -20.26 -15.23
N GLU A 249 4.37 -19.23 -15.94
CA GLU A 249 3.60 -18.50 -16.96
C GLU A 249 3.10 -19.46 -18.05
N LYS A 250 3.98 -20.32 -18.56
CA LYS A 250 3.63 -21.36 -19.55
C LYS A 250 2.59 -22.36 -19.03
N GLN A 251 2.69 -22.77 -17.76
CA GLN A 251 1.71 -23.67 -17.15
C GLN A 251 0.35 -22.97 -16.99
N TRP A 252 0.37 -21.70 -16.59
CA TRP A 252 -0.82 -20.89 -16.42
C TRP A 252 -1.54 -20.63 -17.75
N GLU A 253 -0.81 -20.34 -18.82
CA GLU A 253 -1.37 -20.21 -20.18
C GLU A 253 -2.02 -21.50 -20.69
N ALA A 254 -1.37 -22.65 -20.44
CA ALA A 254 -1.92 -23.95 -20.81
C ALA A 254 -3.21 -24.26 -20.02
N ALA A 255 -3.25 -23.93 -18.73
CA ALA A 255 -4.43 -24.15 -17.87
C ALA A 255 -5.60 -23.22 -18.24
N THR A 256 -5.32 -21.97 -18.60
CA THR A 256 -6.34 -20.98 -19.02
C THR A 256 -6.85 -21.22 -20.44
N SER A 257 -6.02 -21.74 -21.35
CA SER A 257 -6.41 -22.10 -22.71
C SER A 257 -7.20 -23.41 -22.80
N ALA A 258 -7.11 -24.28 -21.77
CA ALA A 258 -7.85 -25.54 -21.69
C ALA A 258 -9.23 -25.42 -21.01
N ALA A 259 -9.56 -24.26 -20.44
CA ALA A 259 -10.91 -23.98 -19.95
C ALA A 259 -11.82 -23.64 -21.15
N PRO A 260 -13.03 -24.26 -21.27
CA PRO A 260 -13.93 -23.91 -22.36
C PRO A 260 -14.27 -22.43 -22.27
N SER A 261 -13.98 -21.71 -23.36
CA SER A 261 -14.32 -20.32 -23.57
C SER A 261 -15.83 -20.17 -23.57
N SER A 262 -16.43 -20.01 -22.39
CA SER A 262 -17.77 -19.48 -22.28
C SER A 262 -17.73 -18.00 -22.65
N SER A 263 -17.77 -17.73 -23.96
CA SER A 263 -18.16 -16.43 -24.51
C SER A 263 -19.64 -16.19 -24.21
N ASN A 264 -19.96 -16.01 -22.93
CA ASN A 264 -21.16 -15.32 -22.56
C ASN A 264 -20.79 -13.84 -22.53
N ALA A 265 -21.38 -13.08 -23.44
CA ALA A 265 -21.46 -11.63 -23.34
C ALA A 265 -21.95 -11.32 -21.91
N SER A 266 -21.02 -10.96 -21.02
CA SER A 266 -21.36 -10.75 -19.63
C SER A 266 -22.20 -9.49 -19.57
N THR A 267 -23.43 -9.60 -19.10
CA THR A 267 -24.06 -8.54 -18.31
C THR A 267 -22.99 -7.91 -17.42
N ARG A 268 -22.51 -6.70 -17.74
CA ARG A 268 -21.48 -6.02 -16.93
C ARG A 268 -21.95 -6.03 -15.48
N CYS A 269 -21.28 -6.80 -14.65
CA CYS A 269 -21.56 -6.83 -13.23
C CYS A 269 -21.29 -5.41 -12.68
N LYS A 270 -22.25 -4.85 -11.91
CA LYS A 270 -22.17 -3.47 -11.43
C LYS A 270 -20.95 -3.27 -10.51
N PRO A 271 -20.29 -2.09 -10.53
CA PRO A 271 -19.25 -1.73 -9.55
C PRO A 271 -19.77 -1.89 -8.11
N TYR A 272 -18.88 -2.22 -7.18
CA TYR A 272 -19.16 -2.21 -5.74
C TYR A 272 -18.75 -0.88 -5.14
N ILE A 273 -19.53 -0.34 -4.22
CA ILE A 273 -19.19 0.92 -3.56
C ILE A 273 -19.52 0.89 -2.07
N THR A 274 -18.57 1.32 -1.25
CA THR A 274 -18.72 1.47 0.21
C THR A 274 -18.71 2.93 0.58
N PHE A 275 -19.73 3.37 1.32
CA PHE A 275 -19.74 4.67 1.98
C PHE A 275 -19.24 4.52 3.41
N ALA A 276 -17.98 4.90 3.66
CA ALA A 276 -17.31 4.82 4.94
C ALA A 276 -17.35 6.17 5.66
N ILE A 277 -17.90 6.19 6.87
CA ILE A 277 -18.03 7.38 7.70
C ILE A 277 -17.18 7.15 8.95
N ASN A 278 -16.07 7.88 9.07
CA ASN A 278 -15.36 7.92 10.35
C ASN A 278 -16.16 8.79 11.31
N THR A 279 -16.36 8.30 12.54
CA THR A 279 -17.13 8.99 13.57
C THR A 279 -16.29 9.07 14.84
N HIS A 280 -15.84 10.27 15.18
CA HIS A 280 -14.88 10.50 16.26
C HIS A 280 -14.88 11.92 16.84
N ASP A 281 -15.83 12.79 16.53
CA ASP A 281 -15.88 14.16 17.06
C ASP A 281 -16.73 14.22 18.34
N TRP A 282 -16.15 13.79 19.45
CA TRP A 282 -16.78 13.91 20.77
C TRP A 282 -16.73 15.33 21.33
N VAL A 283 -16.07 16.26 20.64
CA VAL A 283 -15.95 17.67 21.04
C VAL A 283 -17.22 18.43 20.64
N ASN A 284 -17.63 18.31 19.37
CA ASN A 284 -18.88 18.91 18.87
C ASN A 284 -19.97 17.85 18.77
N LEU A 285 -20.35 17.31 19.94
CA LEU A 285 -21.21 16.13 20.03
C LEU A 285 -22.57 16.30 19.34
N ASP A 286 -23.17 17.49 19.43
CA ASP A 286 -24.50 17.72 18.88
C ASP A 286 -24.50 17.77 17.36
N GLU A 287 -23.50 18.43 16.80
CA GLU A 287 -23.27 18.49 15.36
C GLU A 287 -22.90 17.13 14.78
N SER A 288 -22.05 16.39 15.47
CA SER A 288 -21.70 15.01 15.15
C SER A 288 -22.97 14.15 15.11
N ALA A 289 -23.75 14.12 16.19
CA ALA A 289 -25.01 13.36 16.28
C ALA A 289 -26.02 13.74 15.17
N ASN A 290 -26.25 15.04 14.96
CA ASN A 290 -27.18 15.52 13.93
C ASN A 290 -26.71 15.14 12.51
N THR A 291 -25.40 15.05 12.29
CA THR A 291 -24.83 14.63 11.00
C THR A 291 -25.02 13.14 10.79
N ILE A 292 -24.76 12.31 11.80
CA ILE A 292 -24.99 10.85 11.72
C ILE A 292 -26.46 10.54 11.44
N LEU A 293 -27.40 11.20 12.13
CA LEU A 293 -28.84 11.02 11.90
C LEU A 293 -29.23 11.37 10.45
N LYS A 294 -28.75 12.50 9.92
CA LYS A 294 -28.99 12.89 8.52
C LYS A 294 -28.40 11.89 7.52
N LEU A 295 -27.22 11.35 7.79
CA LEU A 295 -26.60 10.34 6.92
C LEU A 295 -27.41 9.05 6.93
N VAL A 296 -27.89 8.60 8.09
CA VAL A 296 -28.80 7.43 8.17
C VAL A 296 -30.10 7.69 7.42
N ASP A 297 -30.68 8.88 7.50
CA ASP A 297 -31.86 9.27 6.72
C ASP A 297 -31.60 9.19 5.21
N ILE A 298 -30.46 9.70 4.75
CA ILE A 298 -30.04 9.61 3.33
C ILE A 298 -29.94 8.15 2.90
N PHE A 299 -29.20 7.31 3.63
CA PHE A 299 -29.05 5.90 3.26
C PHE A 299 -30.40 5.17 3.26
N SER A 300 -31.26 5.44 4.25
CA SER A 300 -32.61 4.87 4.34
C SER A 300 -33.50 5.31 3.18
N LYS A 301 -33.46 6.60 2.81
CA LYS A 301 -34.18 7.17 1.66
C LYS A 301 -33.85 6.43 0.36
N TYR A 302 -32.59 6.08 0.14
CA TYR A 302 -32.14 5.36 -1.05
C TYR A 302 -32.08 3.83 -0.87
N LYS A 303 -32.57 3.31 0.27
CA LYS A 303 -32.61 1.86 0.59
C LYS A 303 -31.24 1.18 0.48
N VAL A 304 -30.19 1.87 0.89
CA VAL A 304 -28.83 1.35 0.94
C VAL A 304 -28.28 1.48 2.35
N ARG A 305 -27.08 0.96 2.59
CA ARG A 305 -26.44 0.99 3.91
C ARG A 305 -25.06 1.63 3.85
N GLY A 306 -24.74 2.40 4.88
CA GLY A 306 -23.43 2.96 5.16
C GLY A 306 -22.65 2.13 6.17
N ASP A 307 -21.35 2.43 6.27
CA ASP A 307 -20.39 1.79 7.16
C ASP A 307 -19.79 2.83 8.11
N PHE A 308 -20.15 2.75 9.39
CA PHE A 308 -19.82 3.74 10.41
C PHE A 308 -18.68 3.26 11.31
N TYR A 309 -17.57 3.97 11.30
CA TYR A 309 -16.35 3.64 12.04
C TYR A 309 -16.31 4.47 13.32
N LEU A 310 -16.82 3.93 14.41
CA LEU A 310 -16.92 4.63 15.68
C LEU A 310 -15.68 4.40 16.55
N THR A 311 -15.29 5.43 17.30
CA THR A 311 -14.37 5.28 18.43
C THR A 311 -15.16 4.96 19.72
N ALA A 312 -14.50 4.36 20.71
CA ALA A 312 -15.11 4.13 22.02
C ALA A 312 -15.57 5.46 22.69
N PRO A 313 -14.76 6.54 22.69
CA PRO A 313 -15.16 7.83 23.28
C PRO A 313 -16.43 8.44 22.69
N ILE A 314 -16.59 8.49 21.36
CA ILE A 314 -17.82 9.04 20.77
C ILE A 314 -19.02 8.13 21.06
N THR A 315 -18.82 6.81 21.09
CA THR A 315 -19.86 5.85 21.44
C THR A 315 -20.34 6.05 22.89
N GLU A 316 -19.42 6.31 23.82
CA GLU A 316 -19.74 6.64 25.22
C GLU A 316 -20.53 7.95 25.28
N ALA A 317 -20.08 8.99 24.58
CA ALA A 317 -20.73 10.30 24.55
C ALA A 317 -22.16 10.21 23.98
N TYR A 318 -22.37 9.49 22.88
CA TYR A 318 -23.71 9.24 22.34
C TYR A 318 -24.58 8.44 23.30
N ALA A 319 -24.08 7.32 23.85
CA ALA A 319 -24.88 6.50 24.77
C ALA A 319 -25.37 7.29 25.99
N GLN A 320 -24.58 8.26 26.47
CA GLN A 320 -24.93 9.09 27.63
C GLN A 320 -25.82 10.29 27.28
N LYS A 321 -25.53 10.99 26.19
CA LYS A 321 -26.12 12.32 25.92
C LYS A 321 -27.00 12.37 24.67
N ARG A 322 -26.77 11.48 23.69
CA ARG A 322 -27.48 11.41 22.41
C ARG A 322 -27.89 9.95 22.10
N PRO A 323 -28.62 9.26 23.00
CA PRO A 323 -28.89 7.82 22.88
C PRO A 323 -29.72 7.47 21.64
N GLU A 324 -30.43 8.44 21.06
CA GLU A 324 -31.15 8.27 19.80
C GLU A 324 -30.22 7.92 18.63
N VAL A 325 -28.97 8.37 18.63
CA VAL A 325 -27.99 8.01 17.59
C VAL A 325 -27.67 6.52 17.65
N ILE A 326 -27.43 6.00 18.86
CA ILE A 326 -27.18 4.57 19.08
C ILE A 326 -28.40 3.75 18.63
N LYS A 327 -29.60 4.18 19.01
CA LYS A 327 -30.85 3.51 18.63
C LYS A 327 -30.99 3.43 17.10
N VAL A 328 -30.87 4.57 16.42
CA VAL A 328 -31.03 4.66 14.96
C VAL A 328 -29.98 3.81 14.23
N LEU A 329 -28.72 3.85 14.63
CA LEU A 329 -27.67 3.01 14.02
C LEU A 329 -27.91 1.51 14.23
N LYS A 330 -28.44 1.09 15.39
CA LYS A 330 -28.80 -0.32 15.64
C LYS A 330 -29.98 -0.80 14.78
N GLU A 331 -31.00 0.05 14.64
CA GLU A 331 -32.26 -0.32 13.99
C GLU A 331 -32.21 -0.20 12.46
N SER A 332 -31.32 0.65 11.92
CA SER A 332 -31.21 0.93 10.47
C SER A 332 -30.44 -0.12 9.66
N GLY A 333 -29.88 -1.14 10.32
CA GLY A 333 -29.11 -2.20 9.65
C GLY A 333 -27.76 -1.75 9.08
N MET A 334 -27.33 -0.51 9.37
CA MET A 334 -26.02 0.02 9.02
C MET A 334 -24.90 -0.87 9.61
N THR A 335 -23.75 -0.90 8.95
CA THR A 335 -22.62 -1.63 9.51
C THR A 335 -21.88 -0.76 10.51
N ILE A 336 -21.62 -1.35 11.67
CA ILE A 336 -20.77 -0.79 12.72
C ILE A 336 -19.36 -1.35 12.54
N SER A 337 -18.40 -0.45 12.44
CA SER A 337 -16.96 -0.69 12.36
C SER A 337 -16.26 0.14 13.45
N TYR A 338 -15.00 -0.17 13.72
CA TYR A 338 -14.27 0.39 14.86
C TYR A 338 -13.05 1.18 14.40
N HIS A 339 -12.85 2.32 15.05
CA HIS A 339 -11.71 3.18 14.83
C HIS A 339 -11.01 3.56 16.14
N VAL A 340 -9.73 3.89 16.03
CA VAL A 340 -8.92 4.39 17.14
C VAL A 340 -8.46 5.82 16.84
N ARG A 341 -8.40 6.61 17.90
CA ARG A 341 -7.89 7.99 17.88
C ARG A 341 -7.04 8.24 19.12
N PRO A 342 -6.19 9.27 19.10
CA PRO A 342 -5.50 9.71 20.31
C PRO A 342 -6.47 9.97 21.47
N PRO A 343 -6.03 9.71 22.71
CA PRO A 343 -4.66 9.38 23.10
C PRO A 343 -4.38 7.86 23.16
N SER A 344 -5.18 7.02 22.47
CA SER A 344 -4.95 5.58 22.48
C SER A 344 -3.53 5.26 21.98
N PRO A 345 -2.78 4.39 22.68
CA PRO A 345 -1.43 4.03 22.25
C PRO A 345 -1.41 3.08 21.03
N ILE A 346 -2.57 2.62 20.58
CA ILE A 346 -2.74 1.89 19.30
C ILE A 346 -2.80 2.89 18.12
N TYR A 347 -2.68 4.19 18.39
CA TYR A 347 -2.54 5.26 17.41
C TYR A 347 -1.07 5.70 17.27
N LEU A 348 -0.68 6.05 16.05
CA LEU A 348 0.71 6.29 15.67
C LEU A 348 1.24 7.50 16.44
N ASN A 349 2.47 7.38 16.93
CA ASN A 349 3.14 8.36 17.78
C ASN A 349 2.60 8.46 19.23
N PHE A 350 1.62 7.66 19.63
CA PHE A 350 1.20 7.48 21.03
C PHE A 350 1.63 6.10 21.59
N ASP A 351 2.38 5.35 20.79
CA ASP A 351 2.76 3.96 21.00
C ASP A 351 4.01 3.76 21.87
N GLN A 352 4.64 4.84 22.36
CA GLN A 352 5.88 4.77 23.14
C GLN A 352 5.77 3.82 24.34
N ARG A 353 4.63 3.83 25.03
CA ARG A 353 4.37 2.95 26.18
C ARG A 353 4.21 1.47 25.82
N LEU A 354 3.92 1.16 24.56
CA LEU A 354 3.79 -0.20 24.05
C LEU A 354 5.13 -0.73 23.47
N LYS A 355 5.94 0.14 22.86
CA LYS A 355 7.19 -0.23 22.19
C LYS A 355 8.21 -0.92 23.11
N ALA A 356 8.27 -0.51 24.38
CA ALA A 356 9.22 -1.04 25.35
C ALA A 356 8.80 -2.39 25.96
N LEU A 357 7.57 -2.84 25.73
CA LEU A 357 7.06 -4.09 26.29
C LEU A 357 7.56 -5.30 25.49
N ASP A 358 7.80 -6.42 26.16
CA ASP A 358 7.96 -7.72 25.49
C ASP A 358 6.64 -8.18 24.83
N ASP A 359 6.67 -9.25 24.03
CA ASP A 359 5.51 -9.68 23.25
C ASP A 359 4.31 -10.11 24.12
N ALA A 360 4.54 -10.71 25.27
CA ALA A 360 3.46 -11.16 26.16
C ALA A 360 2.79 -9.96 26.85
N ALA A 361 3.59 -9.05 27.40
CA ALA A 361 3.13 -7.82 28.01
C ALA A 361 2.46 -6.90 26.98
N LEU A 362 3.01 -6.80 25.76
CA LEU A 362 2.43 -6.02 24.67
C LEU A 362 1.05 -6.54 24.29
N LYS A 363 0.92 -7.85 24.08
CA LYS A 363 -0.37 -8.48 23.77
C LYS A 363 -1.41 -8.22 24.86
N GLN A 364 -1.03 -8.36 26.13
CA GLN A 364 -1.94 -8.06 27.24
C GLN A 364 -2.30 -6.57 27.30
N ALA A 365 -1.35 -5.66 27.09
CA ALA A 365 -1.60 -4.24 27.10
C ALA A 365 -2.56 -3.82 25.97
N VAL A 366 -2.37 -4.30 24.74
CA VAL A 366 -3.30 -4.05 23.63
C VAL A 366 -4.70 -4.56 23.97
N LYS A 367 -4.80 -5.76 24.54
CA LYS A 367 -6.09 -6.32 24.97
C LYS A 367 -6.76 -5.45 26.03
N ASP A 368 -6.00 -4.94 26.99
CA ASP A 368 -6.50 -4.06 28.03
C ASP A 368 -7.03 -2.74 27.46
N TYR A 369 -6.32 -2.13 26.49
CA TYR A 369 -6.77 -0.92 25.80
C TYR A 369 -8.06 -1.12 24.98
N GLU A 370 -8.30 -2.33 24.51
CA GLU A 370 -9.53 -2.68 23.78
C GLU A 370 -10.66 -3.18 24.70
N THR A 371 -10.39 -3.34 26.01
CA THR A 371 -11.33 -3.84 27.01
C THR A 371 -11.79 -2.77 28.00
N TYR A 372 -10.87 -1.94 28.46
CA TYR A 372 -11.09 -0.97 29.54
C TYR A 372 -11.19 0.46 29.01
N ARG A 373 -11.85 1.31 29.79
CA ARG A 373 -12.05 2.70 29.43
C ARG A 373 -10.72 3.46 29.42
N LEU A 374 -10.44 4.12 28.31
CA LEU A 374 -9.33 5.06 28.16
C LEU A 374 -9.70 6.39 28.83
N ASP A 375 -8.85 6.88 29.72
CA ASP A 375 -8.91 8.27 30.19
C ASP A 375 -8.30 9.19 29.13
N LEU A 376 -9.10 10.10 28.59
CA LEU A 376 -8.67 11.01 27.54
C LEU A 376 -7.69 12.08 28.03
N ALA A 377 -7.68 12.41 29.32
CA ALA A 377 -6.76 13.39 29.88
C ALA A 377 -5.37 12.79 30.14
N THR A 378 -5.26 11.49 30.42
CA THR A 378 -3.96 10.88 30.79
C THR A 378 -3.46 9.82 29.79
N GLY A 379 -4.35 9.25 28.98
CA GLY A 379 -4.07 8.07 28.16
C GLY A 379 -3.99 6.76 28.96
N ASP A 380 -4.31 6.79 30.26
CA ASP A 380 -4.31 5.61 31.13
C ASP A 380 -5.66 4.88 31.09
N LEU A 381 -5.70 3.69 31.70
CA LEU A 381 -6.88 2.85 31.72
C LEU A 381 -7.62 2.93 33.06
N ASP A 382 -8.90 3.30 33.01
CA ASP A 382 -9.85 3.08 34.09
C ASP A 382 -10.41 1.66 33.97
N ARG A 383 -9.74 0.72 34.65
CA ARG A 383 -10.10 -0.71 34.64
C ARG A 383 -11.45 -1.02 35.30
N SER A 384 -12.06 -0.05 35.99
CA SER A 384 -13.39 -0.23 36.58
C SER A 384 -14.52 -0.09 35.56
N LYS A 385 -14.23 0.42 34.36
CA LYS A 385 -15.21 0.70 33.31
C LYS A 385 -14.84 0.02 32.00
N PRO A 386 -15.83 -0.47 31.23
CA PRO A 386 -15.59 -1.01 29.90
C PRO A 386 -15.20 0.10 28.92
N GLY A 387 -14.36 -0.23 27.94
CA GLY A 387 -13.92 0.68 26.89
C GLY A 387 -13.48 -0.03 25.61
N GLY A 388 -12.82 0.72 24.73
CA GLY A 388 -12.28 0.22 23.47
C GLY A 388 -13.30 -0.49 22.58
N TYR A 389 -12.82 -1.42 21.76
CA TYR A 389 -13.64 -2.27 20.89
C TYR A 389 -14.77 -2.98 21.64
N THR A 390 -14.49 -3.54 22.82
CA THR A 390 -15.48 -4.32 23.57
C THR A 390 -16.67 -3.48 24.03
N TYR A 391 -16.44 -2.21 24.38
CA TYR A 391 -17.51 -1.29 24.73
C TYR A 391 -18.42 -0.97 23.53
N VAL A 392 -17.81 -0.69 22.36
CA VAL A 392 -18.59 -0.46 21.13
C VAL A 392 -19.42 -1.70 20.79
N ALA A 393 -18.82 -2.90 20.87
CA ALA A 393 -19.53 -4.14 20.65
C ALA A 393 -20.72 -4.34 21.61
N LYS A 394 -20.53 -4.01 22.90
CA LYS A 394 -21.57 -4.10 23.92
C LYS A 394 -22.74 -3.14 23.65
N VAL A 395 -22.45 -1.88 23.34
CA VAL A 395 -23.47 -0.85 23.10
C VAL A 395 -24.34 -1.21 21.89
N PHE A 396 -23.71 -1.63 20.79
CA PHE A 396 -24.41 -1.99 19.56
C PHE A 396 -24.92 -3.44 19.54
N GLN A 397 -24.56 -4.27 20.52
CA GLN A 397 -24.90 -5.70 20.59
C GLN A 397 -24.46 -6.50 19.36
N THR A 398 -23.39 -6.04 18.70
CA THR A 398 -22.77 -6.68 17.56
C THR A 398 -21.29 -6.34 17.58
N ALA A 399 -20.44 -7.31 17.24
CA ALA A 399 -19.01 -7.04 17.04
C ALA A 399 -18.83 -6.03 15.88
N PRO A 400 -18.05 -4.94 16.06
CA PRO A 400 -17.64 -4.10 14.94
C PRO A 400 -16.92 -4.92 13.87
N VAL A 401 -17.35 -4.78 12.62
CA VAL A 401 -16.95 -5.69 11.54
C VAL A 401 -15.53 -5.39 11.05
N CYS A 402 -15.26 -4.12 10.76
CA CYS A 402 -13.97 -3.65 10.28
C CYS A 402 -13.21 -2.88 11.36
N VAL A 403 -11.89 -3.02 11.40
CA VAL A 403 -11.00 -2.30 12.32
C VAL A 403 -9.93 -1.54 11.54
N SER A 404 -9.41 -0.45 12.10
CA SER A 404 -8.31 0.31 11.49
C SER A 404 -7.30 0.71 12.58
N PRO A 405 -6.46 -0.23 13.07
CA PRO A 405 -5.38 0.10 14.00
C PRO A 405 -4.33 0.96 13.28
N GLN A 406 -3.96 2.10 13.84
CA GLN A 406 -2.98 2.99 13.23
C GLN A 406 -1.68 2.96 14.04
N CYS A 407 -0.98 1.83 14.08
CA CYS A 407 0.26 1.68 14.86
C CYS A 407 1.39 1.08 14.01
N ASP A 408 2.58 0.98 14.60
CA ASP A 408 3.68 0.22 13.98
C ASP A 408 3.32 -1.26 13.79
N GLN A 409 4.08 -1.94 12.92
CA GLN A 409 3.74 -3.28 12.47
C GLN A 409 3.80 -4.35 13.57
N ARG A 410 4.68 -4.20 14.57
CA ARG A 410 4.77 -5.15 15.70
C ARG A 410 3.51 -5.06 16.55
N ILE A 411 3.10 -3.84 16.91
CA ILE A 411 1.87 -3.60 17.67
C ILE A 411 0.64 -4.02 16.86
N ARG A 412 0.62 -3.69 15.56
CA ARG A 412 -0.48 -4.02 14.65
C ARG A 412 -0.73 -5.53 14.59
N ARG A 413 0.31 -6.37 14.53
CA ARG A 413 0.15 -7.84 14.55
C ARG A 413 -0.67 -8.32 15.75
N PHE A 414 -0.39 -7.80 16.95
CA PHE A 414 -1.15 -8.15 18.15
C PHE A 414 -2.56 -7.55 18.14
N CYS A 415 -2.72 -6.33 17.63
CA CYS A 415 -4.04 -5.73 17.43
C CYS A 415 -4.92 -6.60 16.52
N GLU A 416 -4.40 -7.03 15.37
CA GLU A 416 -5.12 -7.87 14.40
C GLU A 416 -5.56 -9.20 15.05
N GLU A 417 -4.65 -9.88 15.77
CA GLU A 417 -4.98 -11.12 16.48
C GLU A 417 -6.10 -10.91 17.52
N ILE A 418 -5.99 -9.85 18.31
CA ILE A 418 -6.97 -9.51 19.35
C ILE A 418 -8.32 -9.14 18.74
N TYR A 419 -8.34 -8.31 17.70
CA TYR A 419 -9.58 -7.93 17.03
C TYR A 419 -10.28 -9.13 16.38
N TYR A 420 -9.53 -10.01 15.73
CA TYR A 420 -10.08 -11.25 15.17
C TYR A 420 -10.76 -12.10 16.27
N ALA A 421 -10.06 -12.28 17.40
CA ALA A 421 -10.59 -13.01 18.56
C ALA A 421 -11.81 -12.33 19.20
N LEU A 422 -11.88 -11.00 19.18
CA LEU A 422 -13.01 -10.22 19.68
C LEU A 422 -14.21 -10.19 18.71
N GLY A 423 -14.04 -10.66 17.48
CA GLY A 423 -15.14 -10.82 16.51
C GLY A 423 -15.03 -9.97 15.25
N ALA A 424 -13.99 -9.15 15.10
CA ALA A 424 -13.74 -8.44 13.85
C ALA A 424 -13.48 -9.44 12.71
N ARG A 425 -13.84 -9.05 11.49
CA ARG A 425 -13.68 -9.90 10.30
C ARG A 425 -12.98 -9.20 9.16
N MET A 426 -12.76 -7.90 9.28
CA MET A 426 -12.09 -7.11 8.26
C MET A 426 -11.17 -6.06 8.90
N GLU A 427 -10.16 -5.60 8.18
CA GLU A 427 -9.32 -4.47 8.56
C GLU A 427 -9.07 -3.51 7.39
N VAL A 428 -8.68 -2.28 7.73
CA VAL A 428 -8.18 -1.28 6.78
C VAL A 428 -6.67 -1.13 6.94
N LEU A 429 -5.92 -1.45 5.89
CA LEU A 429 -4.48 -1.17 5.81
C LEU A 429 -4.23 0.28 5.39
N TYR A 430 -4.85 0.69 4.29
CA TYR A 430 -4.83 2.06 3.78
C TYR A 430 -6.22 2.42 3.26
N HIS A 431 -6.59 3.68 3.40
CA HIS A 431 -7.97 4.13 3.14
C HIS A 431 -8.29 4.29 1.65
N GLU A 432 -7.27 4.45 0.81
CA GLU A 432 -7.46 5.03 -0.52
C GLU A 432 -7.05 4.10 -1.67
N GLU A 433 -6.13 3.15 -1.48
CA GLU A 433 -5.61 2.22 -2.51
C GLU A 433 -5.03 0.94 -1.87
N GLY A 434 -4.99 -0.17 -2.61
CA GLY A 434 -4.33 -1.41 -2.15
C GLY A 434 -5.01 -2.73 -2.52
N THR A 435 -5.98 -2.71 -3.44
CA THR A 435 -6.65 -3.95 -3.88
C THR A 435 -5.84 -4.62 -4.98
N HIS A 436 -5.53 -5.89 -4.81
CA HIS A 436 -4.93 -6.66 -5.88
C HIS A 436 -5.93 -6.78 -7.06
N PRO A 437 -5.52 -6.46 -8.32
CA PRO A 437 -6.42 -6.47 -9.47
C PRO A 437 -7.13 -7.81 -9.67
N ASP A 438 -6.39 -8.92 -9.59
CA ASP A 438 -6.95 -10.26 -9.80
C ASP A 438 -7.54 -10.92 -8.54
N ASN A 439 -7.14 -10.50 -7.34
CA ASN A 439 -7.49 -11.16 -6.09
C ASN A 439 -7.85 -10.12 -5.01
N PRO A 440 -9.05 -9.50 -5.10
CA PRO A 440 -9.41 -8.40 -4.21
C PRO A 440 -9.56 -8.80 -2.74
N PHE A 441 -9.67 -10.10 -2.43
CA PHE A 441 -9.91 -10.58 -1.07
C PHE A 441 -8.65 -11.18 -0.46
N GLN A 442 -7.84 -10.32 0.15
CA GLN A 442 -6.62 -10.71 0.87
C GLN A 442 -6.87 -10.76 2.37
N TYR A 443 -6.10 -11.57 3.12
CA TYR A 443 -6.31 -11.75 4.56
C TYR A 443 -5.02 -11.55 5.37
N ARG A 444 -5.18 -11.04 6.61
CA ARG A 444 -4.13 -10.83 7.62
C ARG A 444 -4.61 -11.27 8.98
N GLN A 445 -3.90 -12.21 9.60
CA GLN A 445 -4.28 -12.74 10.92
C GLN A 445 -5.78 -13.13 11.02
N GLY A 446 -6.34 -13.66 9.92
CA GLY A 446 -7.75 -14.02 9.83
C GLY A 446 -8.72 -12.88 9.49
N LEU A 447 -8.28 -11.62 9.48
CA LEU A 447 -9.07 -10.47 9.06
C LEU A 447 -8.96 -10.29 7.54
N LEU A 448 -10.08 -10.11 6.87
CA LEU A 448 -10.10 -9.69 5.46
C LEU A 448 -9.53 -8.27 5.35
N VAL A 449 -8.66 -7.99 4.41
CA VAL A 449 -8.26 -6.62 4.09
C VAL A 449 -9.33 -6.01 3.22
N ARG A 450 -9.85 -4.84 3.61
CA ARG A 450 -10.91 -4.15 2.88
C ARG A 450 -10.43 -3.82 1.46
N PRO A 451 -11.08 -4.36 0.40
CA PRO A 451 -10.78 -3.94 -0.96
C PRO A 451 -11.25 -2.50 -1.18
N SER A 452 -10.36 -1.68 -1.74
CA SER A 452 -10.59 -0.38 -2.34
C SER A 452 -9.65 -0.23 -3.55
N ASP A 453 -10.19 -0.28 -4.76
CA ASP A 453 -9.44 -0.08 -6.00
C ASP A 453 -9.11 1.40 -6.22
N PHE A 454 -10.02 2.27 -5.85
CA PHE A 454 -9.82 3.71 -5.77
C PHE A 454 -10.81 4.34 -4.78
N SER A 455 -10.54 5.58 -4.39
CA SER A 455 -11.41 6.31 -3.45
C SER A 455 -11.89 7.67 -3.99
N ILE A 456 -13.07 8.08 -3.53
CA ILE A 456 -13.64 9.41 -3.77
C ILE A 456 -13.53 10.22 -2.48
N THR A 457 -12.30 10.69 -2.23
CA THR A 457 -11.93 11.36 -0.96
C THR A 457 -11.16 12.64 -1.24
N ARG A 458 -10.05 12.52 -1.96
CA ARG A 458 -9.17 13.62 -2.40
C ARG A 458 -8.55 13.27 -3.73
N TRP A 459 -8.20 14.29 -4.51
CA TRP A 459 -7.46 14.10 -5.76
C TRP A 459 -6.75 15.40 -6.14
N ARG A 460 -5.90 15.30 -7.16
CA ARG A 460 -5.26 16.44 -7.81
C ARG A 460 -6.12 16.89 -9.00
N ALA A 461 -6.36 18.19 -9.12
CA ALA A 461 -6.97 18.82 -10.29
C ALA A 461 -6.34 20.21 -10.56
N GLY A 462 -6.62 20.81 -11.71
CA GLY A 462 -6.29 22.20 -12.01
C GLY A 462 -4.80 22.57 -12.05
N GLY A 463 -3.91 21.59 -12.29
CA GLY A 463 -2.46 21.81 -12.24
C GLY A 463 -1.88 21.97 -10.83
N GLY A 464 -2.68 21.75 -9.78
CA GLY A 464 -2.22 21.77 -8.39
C GLY A 464 -1.18 20.68 -8.12
N GLN A 465 -0.23 20.95 -7.21
CA GLN A 465 0.84 20.00 -6.86
C GLN A 465 0.45 19.02 -5.73
N LYS A 466 -0.64 19.27 -5.00
CA LYS A 466 -1.09 18.47 -3.85
C LYS A 466 -2.51 17.97 -4.06
N GLU A 467 -2.79 16.78 -3.55
CA GLU A 467 -4.17 16.31 -3.42
C GLU A 467 -4.91 17.11 -2.36
N VAL A 468 -6.17 17.41 -2.63
CA VAL A 468 -7.03 18.15 -1.71
C VAL A 468 -8.38 17.45 -1.61
N PHE A 469 -9.00 17.54 -0.43
CA PHE A 469 -10.31 16.95 -0.20
C PHE A 469 -11.39 17.70 -0.97
N TRP A 470 -12.32 16.96 -1.58
CA TRP A 470 -13.35 17.58 -2.44
C TRP A 470 -14.26 18.52 -1.66
N TRP A 471 -14.58 18.20 -0.41
CA TRP A 471 -15.44 19.03 0.45
C TRP A 471 -14.81 20.38 0.83
N ASP A 472 -13.49 20.53 0.70
CA ASP A 472 -12.79 21.81 0.91
C ASP A 472 -12.78 22.70 -0.33
N ARG A 473 -13.24 22.19 -1.48
CA ARG A 473 -13.18 22.90 -2.78
C ARG A 473 -14.54 23.26 -3.36
N LEU A 474 -15.65 22.78 -2.78
CA LEU A 474 -17.00 22.98 -3.34
C LEU A 474 -17.48 24.44 -3.40
N MET A 475 -16.84 25.35 -2.67
CA MET A 475 -17.12 26.80 -2.74
C MET A 475 -16.12 27.59 -3.58
N GLY A 476 -15.03 26.94 -4.00
CA GLY A 476 -13.91 27.58 -4.69
C GLY A 476 -14.19 27.85 -6.17
N PRO A 477 -13.34 28.67 -6.83
CA PRO A 477 -13.41 28.91 -8.27
C PRO A 477 -13.24 27.63 -9.11
N ASP A 478 -12.62 26.60 -8.53
CA ASP A 478 -12.36 25.29 -9.10
C ASP A 478 -13.36 24.21 -8.65
N ALA A 479 -14.47 24.57 -8.02
CA ALA A 479 -15.46 23.61 -7.48
C ALA A 479 -15.93 22.55 -8.50
N ARG A 480 -16.00 22.90 -9.79
CA ARG A 480 -16.37 21.96 -10.88
C ARG A 480 -15.38 20.82 -11.04
N GLU A 481 -14.10 21.06 -10.78
CA GLU A 481 -13.04 20.04 -10.86
C GLU A 481 -13.05 19.09 -9.65
N PHE A 482 -13.74 19.51 -8.60
CA PHE A 482 -13.90 18.77 -7.35
C PHE A 482 -15.32 18.23 -7.15
N ASP A 483 -16.11 18.10 -8.21
CA ASP A 483 -17.40 17.42 -8.16
C ASP A 483 -17.20 15.90 -7.92
N PRO A 484 -17.58 15.39 -6.74
CA PRO A 484 -17.30 14.00 -6.39
C PRO A 484 -18.17 13.00 -7.16
N LEU A 485 -19.36 13.40 -7.62
CA LEU A 485 -20.20 12.55 -8.46
C LEU A 485 -19.63 12.44 -9.88
N ALA A 486 -19.14 13.55 -10.44
CA ALA A 486 -18.47 13.54 -11.73
C ALA A 486 -17.21 12.66 -11.69
N ARG A 487 -16.39 12.80 -10.63
CA ARG A 487 -15.21 11.95 -10.39
C ARG A 487 -15.59 10.48 -10.29
N LEU A 488 -16.59 10.13 -9.47
CA LEU A 488 -17.08 8.75 -9.32
C LEU A 488 -17.47 8.14 -10.67
N LYS A 489 -18.24 8.86 -11.49
CA LYS A 489 -18.66 8.41 -12.82
C LYS A 489 -17.46 8.21 -13.75
N SER A 490 -16.52 9.14 -13.75
CA SER A 490 -15.33 9.09 -14.59
C SER A 490 -14.44 7.89 -14.24
N GLU A 491 -14.10 7.71 -12.96
CA GLU A 491 -13.25 6.60 -12.52
C GLU A 491 -13.91 5.24 -12.77
N ALA A 492 -15.19 5.10 -12.45
CA ALA A 492 -15.93 3.86 -12.71
C ALA A 492 -16.01 3.55 -14.22
N ALA A 493 -16.18 4.56 -15.08
CA ALA A 493 -16.16 4.39 -16.53
C ALA A 493 -14.74 4.14 -17.08
N GLY A 494 -13.71 4.61 -16.37
CA GLY A 494 -12.30 4.42 -16.67
C GLY A 494 -11.75 3.04 -16.31
N TRP A 495 -12.46 2.27 -15.49
CA TRP A 495 -12.02 0.94 -15.05
C TRP A 495 -11.87 -0.05 -16.22
N ARG A 496 -10.75 -0.79 -16.23
CA ARG A 496 -10.40 -1.74 -17.33
C ARG A 496 -10.13 -3.18 -16.89
N ASN A 497 -10.09 -3.45 -15.58
CA ASN A 497 -9.86 -4.83 -15.12
C ASN A 497 -11.09 -5.72 -15.39
N SER A 498 -10.86 -7.03 -15.45
CA SER A 498 -11.87 -8.04 -15.80
C SER A 498 -13.02 -8.16 -14.80
N ARG A 499 -12.82 -7.77 -13.54
CA ARG A 499 -13.85 -7.71 -12.49
C ARG A 499 -14.38 -6.29 -12.27
N PRO A 500 -15.57 -6.11 -11.69
CA PRO A 500 -16.02 -4.80 -11.22
C PRO A 500 -15.08 -4.23 -10.13
N PRO A 501 -14.91 -2.90 -10.05
CA PRO A 501 -14.12 -2.28 -8.99
C PRO A 501 -14.86 -2.27 -7.65
N PHE A 502 -14.10 -2.28 -6.56
CA PHE A 502 -14.50 -1.92 -5.20
C PHE A 502 -14.11 -0.46 -4.95
N ILE A 503 -15.10 0.40 -4.82
CA ILE A 503 -14.92 1.84 -4.68
C ILE A 503 -15.17 2.23 -3.22
N THR A 504 -14.34 3.11 -2.66
CA THR A 504 -14.59 3.68 -1.33
C THR A 504 -14.91 5.17 -1.41
N VAL A 505 -16.01 5.61 -0.81
CA VAL A 505 -16.26 7.02 -0.49
C VAL A 505 -16.01 7.20 0.99
N LEU A 506 -14.95 7.92 1.36
CA LEU A 506 -14.60 8.18 2.76
C LEU A 506 -14.83 9.66 3.09
N ILE A 507 -15.46 9.90 4.23
CA ILE A 507 -15.55 11.23 4.84
C ILE A 507 -15.59 11.09 6.36
N HIS A 508 -15.02 12.06 7.08
CA HIS A 508 -15.21 12.17 8.53
C HIS A 508 -16.48 12.96 8.80
N GLU A 509 -17.27 12.56 9.80
CA GLU A 509 -18.53 13.24 10.11
C GLU A 509 -18.34 14.73 10.41
N ASN A 510 -17.21 15.10 11.03
CA ASN A 510 -16.91 16.50 11.33
C ASN A 510 -16.65 17.34 10.08
N ASN A 511 -16.25 16.74 8.95
CA ASN A 511 -15.98 17.49 7.72
C ASN A 511 -17.26 18.06 7.08
N PHE A 512 -18.43 17.54 7.43
CA PHE A 512 -19.70 18.10 6.97
C PHE A 512 -19.99 19.48 7.57
N TYR A 513 -19.44 19.77 8.75
CA TYR A 513 -19.82 20.95 9.51
C TYR A 513 -18.65 21.81 9.99
N ASN A 514 -17.43 21.29 9.95
CA ASN A 514 -16.19 22.01 10.21
C ASN A 514 -15.20 21.87 9.03
N SER A 515 -14.33 22.86 8.89
CA SER A 515 -13.14 22.86 8.03
C SER A 515 -11.88 22.90 8.89
N GLY A 516 -10.73 22.56 8.27
CA GLY A 516 -9.44 22.55 8.96
C GLY A 516 -9.20 21.28 9.78
N PRO A 517 -8.32 21.35 10.80
CA PRO A 517 -7.97 20.20 11.63
C PRO A 517 -9.17 19.63 12.41
N GLU A 518 -9.13 18.34 12.78
CA GLU A 518 -10.15 17.75 13.65
C GLU A 518 -10.22 18.46 15.00
N SER A 519 -11.42 18.59 15.57
CA SER A 519 -11.64 19.44 16.75
C SER A 519 -10.89 19.01 18.01
N TRP A 520 -10.56 17.72 18.13
CA TRP A 520 -9.76 17.19 19.24
C TRP A 520 -8.25 17.30 18.99
N LYS A 521 -7.77 17.73 17.81
CA LYS A 521 -6.32 17.73 17.49
C LYS A 521 -5.51 18.58 18.47
N ALA A 522 -6.00 19.75 18.85
CA ALA A 522 -5.30 20.63 19.78
C ALA A 522 -5.16 20.05 21.20
N TYR A 523 -5.90 18.99 21.54
CA TYR A 523 -5.78 18.33 22.86
C TYR A 523 -4.52 17.47 22.93
N TYR A 524 -4.13 16.87 21.80
CA TYR A 524 -3.11 15.84 21.75
C TYR A 524 -1.91 16.19 20.86
N PHE A 525 -2.03 17.22 20.03
CA PHE A 525 -0.99 17.65 19.11
C PHE A 525 -0.70 19.14 19.22
N SER A 526 0.53 19.49 18.86
CA SER A 526 1.03 20.85 18.76
C SER A 526 1.71 21.07 17.40
N GLY A 527 2.30 22.25 17.21
CA GLY A 527 2.93 22.65 15.97
C GLY A 527 1.96 23.26 14.96
N ARG A 528 2.50 23.87 13.91
CA ARG A 528 1.72 24.58 12.88
C ARG A 528 0.77 23.66 12.12
N HIS A 529 1.07 22.37 12.04
CA HIS A 529 0.30 21.37 11.29
C HIS A 529 -0.38 20.32 12.19
N PHE A 530 -0.32 20.49 13.52
CA PHE A 530 -0.84 19.52 14.49
C PHE A 530 -0.32 18.09 14.23
N ASP A 531 0.99 17.97 14.16
CA ASP A 531 1.75 16.76 13.83
C ASP A 531 2.72 16.34 14.94
N VAL A 532 2.98 17.19 15.93
CA VAL A 532 3.84 16.90 17.08
C VAL A 532 2.99 16.46 18.29
N PRO A 533 3.05 15.19 18.72
CA PRO A 533 2.28 14.72 19.88
C PRO A 533 2.67 15.45 21.17
N LEU A 534 1.67 15.77 21.98
CA LEU A 534 1.83 16.28 23.34
C LEU A 534 2.06 15.12 24.33
N SER A 535 2.58 15.45 25.50
CA SER A 535 2.65 14.53 26.63
C SER A 535 1.43 14.73 27.55
N ALA A 536 0.96 13.65 28.15
CA ALA A 536 -0.05 13.71 29.20
C ALA A 536 0.49 14.46 30.45
N PRO A 537 -0.38 15.10 31.26
CA PRO A 537 -1.82 15.20 31.08
C PRO A 537 -2.21 16.18 29.96
N TYR A 538 -3.15 15.77 29.12
CA TYR A 538 -3.69 16.51 28.00
C TYR A 538 -4.71 17.56 28.45
N ASN A 539 -4.65 18.74 27.84
CA ASN A 539 -5.63 19.78 28.07
C ASN A 539 -6.86 19.57 27.17
N LEU A 540 -7.88 18.89 27.69
CA LEU A 540 -9.17 18.68 27.01
C LEU A 540 -10.00 19.97 26.87
N HIS A 541 -9.51 21.09 27.39
CA HIS A 541 -10.08 22.42 27.23
C HIS A 541 -9.25 23.32 26.31
N ALA A 542 -8.27 22.77 25.57
CA ALA A 542 -7.53 23.58 24.59
C ALA A 542 -8.50 24.14 23.53
N PRO A 543 -8.20 25.30 22.93
CA PRO A 543 -9.05 25.89 21.89
C PRO A 543 -9.26 24.91 20.72
N ASN A 544 -10.51 24.75 20.29
CA ASN A 544 -10.86 23.96 19.11
C ASN A 544 -10.20 24.59 17.87
N PRO A 545 -9.30 23.88 17.16
CA PRO A 545 -8.60 24.43 16.01
C PRO A 545 -9.42 24.39 14.71
N ALA A 546 -10.59 23.74 14.74
CA ALA A 546 -11.48 23.62 13.59
C ALA A 546 -12.31 24.89 13.40
N GLU A 547 -12.54 25.27 12.15
CA GLU A 547 -13.40 26.39 11.79
C GLU A 547 -14.79 25.89 11.44
N ARG A 548 -15.83 26.59 11.91
CA ARG A 548 -17.21 26.25 11.60
C ARG A 548 -17.52 26.58 10.14
N ARG A 549 -18.00 25.61 9.37
CA ARG A 549 -18.48 25.87 8.00
C ARG A 549 -19.77 26.68 8.03
N SER A 550 -19.93 27.56 7.04
CA SER A 550 -21.17 28.29 6.82
C SER A 550 -22.33 27.33 6.52
N PRO A 551 -23.60 27.70 6.83
CA PRO A 551 -24.75 26.85 6.49
C PRO A 551 -24.85 26.48 5.01
N GLU A 552 -24.42 27.38 4.11
CA GLU A 552 -24.38 27.10 2.67
C GLU A 552 -23.38 26.01 2.32
N GLU A 553 -22.17 26.07 2.89
CA GLU A 553 -21.14 25.04 2.70
C GLU A 553 -21.60 23.67 3.20
N GLN A 554 -22.16 23.62 4.41
CA GLN A 554 -22.67 22.37 4.98
C GLN A 554 -23.74 21.76 4.08
N ARG A 555 -24.65 22.59 3.54
CA ARG A 555 -25.68 22.16 2.61
C ARG A 555 -25.08 21.61 1.31
N LYS A 556 -24.11 22.30 0.69
CA LYS A 556 -23.48 21.83 -0.56
C LYS A 556 -22.71 20.53 -0.38
N ILE A 557 -21.99 20.37 0.73
CA ILE A 557 -21.28 19.10 1.03
C ILE A 557 -22.29 17.97 1.20
N MET A 558 -23.38 18.21 1.93
CA MET A 558 -24.45 17.22 2.12
C MET A 558 -25.14 16.86 0.80
N GLU A 559 -25.48 17.84 -0.03
CA GLU A 559 -26.11 17.63 -1.35
C GLU A 559 -25.18 16.85 -2.30
N ALA A 560 -23.89 17.17 -2.33
CA ALA A 560 -22.91 16.44 -3.13
C ALA A 560 -22.76 14.99 -2.66
N TYR A 561 -22.71 14.77 -1.33
CA TYR A 561 -22.66 13.43 -0.75
C TYR A 561 -23.93 12.63 -1.06
N GLU A 562 -25.11 13.22 -0.85
CA GLU A 562 -26.40 12.60 -1.16
C GLU A 562 -26.49 12.23 -2.65
N SER A 563 -26.01 13.09 -3.53
CA SER A 563 -26.00 12.84 -4.98
C SER A 563 -25.16 11.62 -5.36
N MET A 564 -24.04 11.39 -4.67
CA MET A 564 -23.26 10.15 -4.83
C MET A 564 -24.04 8.92 -4.34
N VAL A 565 -24.69 9.00 -3.17
CA VAL A 565 -25.51 7.90 -2.63
C VAL A 565 -26.65 7.55 -3.57
N ALA A 566 -27.39 8.56 -4.06
CA ALA A 566 -28.48 8.40 -5.00
C ALA A 566 -28.04 7.72 -6.31
N TYR A 567 -26.92 8.18 -6.87
CA TYR A 567 -26.36 7.59 -8.08
C TYR A 567 -25.91 6.14 -7.86
N ALA A 568 -25.21 5.88 -6.76
CA ALA A 568 -24.72 4.56 -6.39
C ALA A 568 -25.86 3.56 -6.19
N ALA A 569 -26.94 3.96 -5.49
CA ALA A 569 -28.10 3.11 -5.28
C ALA A 569 -28.75 2.65 -6.60
N ALA A 570 -28.76 3.51 -7.64
CA ALA A 570 -29.31 3.16 -8.94
C ALA A 570 -28.34 2.33 -9.81
N ASN A 571 -27.03 2.62 -9.75
CA ASN A 571 -26.07 2.18 -10.77
C ASN A 571 -25.00 1.20 -10.27
N MET A 572 -24.89 1.00 -8.96
CA MET A 572 -23.81 0.24 -8.32
C MET A 572 -24.37 -0.76 -7.30
N ASN A 573 -23.53 -1.69 -6.86
CA ASN A 573 -23.78 -2.55 -5.71
C ASN A 573 -23.27 -1.82 -4.46
N VAL A 574 -24.16 -1.14 -3.74
CA VAL A 574 -23.78 -0.50 -2.47
C VAL A 574 -23.59 -1.58 -1.41
N VAL A 575 -22.37 -1.66 -0.89
CA VAL A 575 -21.93 -2.69 0.06
C VAL A 575 -21.31 -2.04 1.28
N THR A 576 -21.47 -2.70 2.42
CA THR A 576 -20.76 -2.36 3.66
C THR A 576 -19.65 -3.38 3.93
N SER A 577 -18.80 -3.12 4.92
CA SER A 577 -17.81 -4.09 5.42
C SER A 577 -18.40 -5.49 5.67
N ARG A 578 -19.62 -5.56 6.22
CA ARG A 578 -20.32 -6.83 6.47
C ARG A 578 -20.64 -7.59 5.19
N ASP A 579 -21.00 -6.89 4.13
CA ASP A 579 -21.37 -7.48 2.86
C ASP A 579 -20.14 -7.96 2.11
N ILE A 580 -19.06 -7.16 2.13
CA ILE A 580 -17.77 -7.53 1.55
C ILE A 580 -17.26 -8.84 2.18
N VAL A 581 -17.31 -8.97 3.51
CA VAL A 581 -16.92 -10.23 4.18
C VAL A 581 -17.75 -11.41 3.68
N LYS A 582 -19.07 -11.25 3.48
CA LYS A 582 -19.94 -12.31 2.94
C LYS A 582 -19.60 -12.65 1.49
N ILE A 583 -19.33 -11.65 0.65
CA ILE A 583 -18.93 -11.84 -0.75
C ILE A 583 -17.63 -12.66 -0.80
N ALA A 584 -16.64 -12.28 0.02
CA ALA A 584 -15.36 -12.98 0.10
C ALA A 584 -15.52 -14.45 0.55
N GLN A 585 -16.40 -14.72 1.51
CA GLN A 585 -16.64 -16.06 2.03
C GLN A 585 -17.40 -16.99 1.08
N THR A 586 -18.33 -16.45 0.29
CA THR A 586 -19.21 -17.25 -0.57
C THR A 586 -18.67 -17.45 -1.97
N GLY A 587 -17.65 -16.67 -2.39
CA GLY A 587 -17.12 -16.70 -3.75
C GLY A 587 -18.13 -16.28 -4.82
N SER A 588 -19.30 -15.78 -4.42
CA SER A 588 -20.39 -15.39 -5.31
C SER A 588 -20.71 -13.91 -5.13
N ALA A 589 -20.68 -13.18 -6.24
CA ALA A 589 -21.08 -11.77 -6.35
C ALA A 589 -22.59 -11.52 -6.09
N LYS A 590 -23.38 -12.57 -5.79
CA LYS A 590 -24.80 -12.41 -5.48
C LYS A 590 -24.98 -12.01 -4.02
N LEU A 591 -25.37 -10.75 -3.80
CA LEU A 591 -25.91 -10.32 -2.51
C LEU A 591 -27.17 -11.15 -2.20
N PRO A 592 -27.38 -11.62 -0.95
CA PRO A 592 -28.67 -12.16 -0.55
C PRO A 592 -29.73 -11.07 -0.74
N ASP A 593 -30.91 -11.44 -1.24
CA ASP A 593 -32.02 -10.52 -1.51
C ASP A 593 -32.22 -9.56 -0.33
N GLN A 594 -32.08 -8.26 -0.60
CA GLN A 594 -32.14 -7.17 0.38
C GLN A 594 -33.54 -6.94 0.93
#